data_AF-A0A392NVN4-F1
#
_entry.id   AF-A0A392NVN4-F1
#
_cell.length_a   1.000
_cell.length_b   1.000
_cell.length_c   1.000
_cell.angle_alpha   90.00
_cell.angle_beta   90.00
_cell.angle_gamma   90.00
#
_symmetry.space_group_name_H-M   'P 1'
#
loop_
_entity.id
_entity.type
_entity.pdbx_description
1 polymer ?
#
loop_
_entity_poly.entity_id
_entity_poly.type
_entity_poly.pdbx_seq_one_letter_code
_entity_poly.pdbx_strand_id
1 'polypeptide(L)'
;MLQPLMNLLSPCWKPFGHGDDSSSGIVGREGKDGLLWFRDIGRYGSGEFSMAVVQANQILEDQSQIESGPLGTFVGVYDGHGGPDAARYVCDHLFRNFQ
;
A
#
# COMPACT_ATOMS: atom_id res chain seq x y z
N MET A 1 5.40 30.66 -17.60
CA MET A 1 6.06 30.41 -16.30
C MET A 1 5.18 29.63 -15.32
N LEU A 2 4.45 28.59 -15.76
CA LEU A 2 3.67 27.71 -14.85
C LEU A 2 3.81 26.20 -15.17
N GLN A 3 4.45 25.84 -16.28
CA GLN A 3 4.67 24.43 -16.64
C GLN A 3 5.62 23.64 -15.70
N PRO A 4 6.67 24.24 -15.10
CA PRO A 4 7.55 23.46 -14.21
C PRO A 4 6.86 23.01 -12.91
N LEU A 5 5.84 23.73 -12.44
CA LEU A 5 5.13 23.43 -11.20
C LEU A 5 4.11 22.29 -11.37
N MET A 6 3.54 22.13 -12.57
CA MET A 6 2.59 21.04 -12.88
C MET A 6 3.28 19.67 -13.03
N ASN A 7 4.60 19.64 -13.28
CA ASN A 7 5.38 18.40 -13.34
C ASN A 7 5.84 17.90 -11.95
N LEU A 8 5.72 18.72 -10.90
CA LEU A 8 6.11 18.33 -9.54
C LEU A 8 4.97 17.64 -8.77
N LEU A 9 3.73 17.77 -9.25
CA LEU A 9 2.54 17.21 -8.61
C LEU A 9 1.98 15.96 -9.32
N SER A 10 2.70 15.43 -10.32
CA SER A 10 2.16 14.42 -11.24
C SER A 10 2.60 12.95 -11.07
N PRO A 11 3.09 12.43 -9.91
CA PRO A 11 3.22 10.98 -9.76
C PRO A 11 2.07 10.35 -8.95
N CYS A 12 1.22 11.12 -8.27
CA CYS A 12 0.33 10.53 -7.27
C CYS A 12 -0.98 9.93 -7.79
N TRP A 13 -1.35 10.07 -9.07
CA TRP A 13 -2.59 9.46 -9.59
C TRP A 13 -2.34 8.71 -10.89
N LYS A 14 -2.18 7.39 -10.80
CA LYS A 14 -2.54 6.48 -11.89
C LYS A 14 -3.51 5.42 -11.35
N PRO A 15 -4.74 5.32 -11.91
CA PRO A 15 -5.66 4.24 -11.60
C PRO A 15 -5.17 2.95 -12.28
N PHE A 16 -5.28 1.82 -11.57
CA PHE A 16 -5.17 0.43 -12.04
C PHE A 16 -4.71 0.22 -13.49
N GLY A 17 -3.46 -0.19 -13.69
CA GLY A 17 -2.94 -0.56 -15.02
C GLY A 17 -1.54 -1.15 -14.97
N HIS A 18 -1.44 -2.38 -15.47
CA HIS A 18 -0.31 -3.30 -15.58
C HIS A 18 1.00 -2.70 -16.14
N GLY A 19 2.15 -3.14 -15.61
CA GLY A 19 3.41 -3.24 -16.36
C GLY A 19 4.52 -2.25 -15.97
N ASP A 20 5.53 -2.82 -15.32
CA ASP A 20 6.97 -2.46 -15.32
C ASP A 20 7.33 -0.99 -15.07
N ASP A 21 7.81 -0.69 -13.87
CA ASP A 21 8.61 0.53 -13.66
C ASP A 21 9.67 0.34 -12.57
N SER A 22 10.92 0.40 -13.01
CA SER A 22 12.11 0.48 -12.18
C SER A 22 12.17 1.86 -11.54
N SER A 23 11.50 2.07 -10.40
CA SER A 23 11.52 3.34 -9.66
C SER A 23 12.16 3.21 -8.28
N SER A 24 13.42 3.64 -8.18
CA SER A 24 13.98 4.32 -7.00
C SER A 24 13.81 3.67 -5.62
N GLY A 25 14.52 2.57 -5.37
CA GLY A 25 15.32 2.26 -4.16
C GLY A 25 14.79 2.48 -2.71
N ILE A 26 13.51 2.76 -2.48
CA ILE A 26 12.99 3.13 -1.14
C ILE A 26 11.89 2.16 -0.68
N VAL A 27 11.04 1.66 -1.58
CA VAL A 27 9.94 0.75 -1.24
C VAL A 27 10.29 -0.68 -1.69
N GLY A 28 10.00 -1.66 -0.83
CA GLY A 28 10.27 -3.08 -1.12
C GLY A 28 9.47 -3.57 -2.32
N ARG A 29 10.02 -4.55 -3.04
CA ARG A 29 9.42 -5.10 -4.27
C ARG A 29 8.09 -5.78 -3.96
N GLU A 30 7.06 -5.45 -4.74
CA GLU A 30 5.79 -6.17 -4.69
C GLU A 30 5.82 -7.41 -5.58
N GLY A 31 5.17 -8.47 -5.12
CA GLY A 31 5.12 -9.75 -5.81
C GLY A 31 3.86 -10.54 -5.50
N LYS A 32 3.57 -11.49 -6.37
CA LYS A 32 2.49 -12.46 -6.19
C LYS A 32 2.98 -13.85 -6.60
N ASP A 33 2.80 -14.83 -5.73
CA ASP A 33 3.09 -16.25 -5.98
C ASP A 33 1.87 -17.10 -5.61
N GLY A 34 1.11 -17.53 -6.62
CA GLY A 34 -0.16 -18.23 -6.40
C GLY A 34 -1.16 -17.39 -5.58
N LEU A 35 -1.45 -17.86 -4.37
CA LEU A 35 -2.36 -17.23 -3.41
C LEU A 35 -1.65 -16.26 -2.46
N LEU A 36 -0.32 -16.19 -2.50
CA LEU A 36 0.48 -15.25 -1.73
C LEU A 36 0.63 -13.94 -2.51
N TRP A 37 0.26 -12.82 -1.90
CA TRP A 37 0.72 -11.49 -2.28
C TRP A 37 1.70 -11.00 -1.22
N PHE A 38 2.77 -10.35 -1.64
CA PHE A 38 3.77 -9.83 -0.71
C PHE A 38 4.39 -8.53 -1.21
N ARG A 39 4.93 -7.79 -0.25
CA ARG A 39 5.88 -6.71 -0.45
C ARG A 39 7.14 -7.08 0.34
N ASP A 40 8.25 -7.24 -0.37
CA ASP A 40 9.55 -7.50 0.22
C ASP A 40 9.95 -6.39 1.20
N ILE A 41 10.99 -6.66 2.00
CA ILE A 41 11.50 -5.68 2.95
C ILE A 41 11.88 -4.37 2.23
N GLY A 42 11.38 -3.26 2.75
CA GLY A 42 11.64 -1.92 2.25
C GLY A 42 11.81 -0.92 3.38
N ARG A 43 12.43 0.23 3.09
CA ARG A 43 12.68 1.29 4.08
C ARG A 43 11.49 2.25 4.13
N TYR A 44 10.97 2.46 5.33
CA TYR A 44 9.92 3.42 5.63
C TYR A 44 10.45 4.48 6.60
N GLY A 45 9.65 5.51 6.88
CA GLY A 45 10.07 6.66 7.68
C GLY A 45 10.68 6.32 9.05
N SER A 46 10.35 5.15 9.62
CA SER A 46 10.85 4.72 10.93
C SER A 46 11.26 3.24 11.00
N GLY A 47 11.87 2.70 9.94
CA GLY A 47 12.43 1.34 9.97
C GLY A 47 12.34 0.62 8.64
N GLU A 48 12.49 -0.70 8.70
CA GLU A 48 12.35 -1.60 7.55
C GLU A 48 11.16 -2.51 7.78
N PHE A 49 10.28 -2.60 6.77
CA PHE A 49 9.06 -3.38 6.87
C PHE A 49 8.84 -4.19 5.60
N SER A 50 8.28 -5.39 5.76
CA SER A 50 7.73 -6.22 4.70
C SER A 50 6.26 -6.51 5.00
N MET A 51 5.53 -6.99 4.01
CA MET A 51 4.12 -7.35 4.15
C MET A 51 3.80 -8.59 3.32
N ALA A 52 2.88 -9.42 3.80
CA ALA A 52 2.42 -10.58 3.07
C ALA A 52 0.99 -10.91 3.46
N VAL A 53 0.21 -11.38 2.49
CA VAL A 53 -1.13 -11.93 2.70
C VAL A 53 -1.27 -13.20 1.86
N VAL A 54 -1.78 -14.26 2.48
CA VAL A 54 -2.07 -15.53 1.79
C VAL A 54 -3.58 -15.72 1.77
N GLN A 55 -4.14 -15.81 0.57
CA GLN A 55 -5.57 -16.00 0.40
C GLN A 55 -5.97 -17.43 0.78
N ALA A 56 -6.79 -17.57 1.84
CA ALA A 56 -7.36 -18.85 2.25
C ALA A 56 -8.83 -19.04 1.79
N ASN A 57 -9.60 -17.95 1.69
CA ASN A 57 -11.01 -17.96 1.28
C ASN A 57 -11.17 -17.76 -0.24
N GLN A 58 -12.37 -18.04 -0.76
CA GLN A 58 -12.70 -17.76 -2.18
C GLN A 58 -12.54 -16.27 -2.54
N ILE A 59 -12.81 -15.39 -1.58
CA ILE A 59 -12.63 -13.95 -1.68
C ILE A 59 -11.56 -13.57 -0.68
N LEU A 60 -10.58 -12.75 -1.10
CA LEU A 60 -9.62 -12.16 -0.19
C LEU A 60 -10.29 -10.98 0.53
N GLU A 61 -10.65 -11.20 1.79
CA GLU A 61 -11.31 -10.19 2.63
C GLU A 61 -10.29 -9.29 3.34
N ASP A 62 -9.16 -9.89 3.75
CA ASP A 62 -8.08 -9.20 4.46
C ASP A 62 -7.49 -8.05 3.65
N GLN A 63 -7.22 -6.94 4.34
CA GLN A 63 -6.56 -5.77 3.78
C GLN A 63 -5.35 -5.41 4.63
N SER A 64 -4.43 -4.64 4.04
CA SER A 64 -3.21 -4.26 4.72
C SER A 64 -2.60 -3.00 4.11
N GLN A 65 -1.94 -2.18 4.91
CA GLN A 65 -1.23 -0.99 4.43
C GLN A 65 0.00 -0.66 5.26
N ILE A 66 0.93 0.05 4.64
CA ILE A 66 2.08 0.67 5.31
C ILE A 66 2.21 2.09 4.79
N GLU A 67 2.12 3.08 5.67
CA GLU A 67 2.19 4.50 5.34
C GLU A 67 3.29 5.17 6.18
N SER A 68 4.09 6.03 5.56
CA SER A 68 5.08 6.85 6.27
C SER A 68 4.52 8.26 6.47
N GLY A 69 4.40 8.69 7.72
CA GLY A 69 3.97 10.04 8.09
C GLY A 69 5.04 10.80 8.88
N PRO A 70 4.82 12.11 9.15
CA PRO A 70 5.75 12.93 9.93
C PRO A 70 6.01 12.41 11.35
N LEU A 71 5.06 11.66 11.92
CA LEU A 71 5.09 11.15 13.29
C LEU A 71 5.57 9.71 13.39
N GLY A 72 5.82 9.04 12.26
CA GLY A 72 6.28 7.65 12.24
C GLY A 72 5.74 6.85 11.07
N THR A 73 5.88 5.52 11.17
CA THR A 73 5.31 4.58 10.20
C THR A 73 4.02 3.99 10.75
N PHE A 74 2.94 4.12 10.01
CA PHE A 74 1.66 3.48 10.30
C PHE A 74 1.60 2.13 9.58
N VAL A 75 1.25 1.08 10.32
CA VAL A 75 1.08 -0.28 9.80
C VAL A 75 -0.33 -0.75 10.13
N GLY A 76 -1.11 -1.09 9.10
CA GLY A 76 -2.47 -1.59 9.23
C GLY A 76 -2.58 -3.03 8.75
N VAL A 77 -3.20 -3.89 9.55
CA VAL A 77 -3.62 -5.26 9.19
C VAL A 77 -5.09 -5.40 9.58
N TYR A 78 -5.92 -5.73 8.61
CA TYR A 78 -7.37 -5.72 8.75
C TYR A 78 -7.92 -7.08 8.35
N ASP A 79 -8.40 -7.85 9.32
CA ASP A 79 -9.08 -9.13 9.14
C ASP A 79 -10.53 -8.86 8.68
N GLY A 80 -10.85 -9.28 7.47
CA GLY A 80 -12.17 -9.04 6.86
C GLY A 80 -13.13 -10.20 7.10
N HIS A 81 -14.41 -9.91 7.32
CA HIS A 81 -15.44 -10.93 7.49
C HIS A 81 -16.79 -10.50 6.92
N GLY A 82 -17.45 -11.43 6.22
CA GLY A 82 -18.76 -11.17 5.61
C GLY A 82 -18.67 -10.33 4.33
N GLY A 83 -17.51 -10.35 3.67
CA GLY A 83 -17.15 -9.52 2.53
C GLY A 83 -15.95 -8.59 2.82
N PRO A 84 -15.29 -8.07 1.77
CA PRO A 84 -14.08 -7.26 1.91
C PRO A 84 -14.37 -5.79 2.30
N ASP A 85 -15.64 -5.37 2.26
CA ASP A 85 -15.98 -3.94 2.23
C ASP A 85 -15.62 -3.21 3.52
N ALA A 86 -15.84 -3.82 4.68
CA ALA A 86 -15.49 -3.21 5.97
C ALA A 86 -13.98 -3.04 6.12
N ALA A 87 -13.20 -4.11 5.88
CA ALA A 87 -11.75 -4.08 5.95
C ALA A 87 -11.16 -3.09 4.94
N ARG A 88 -11.70 -3.05 3.71
CA ARG A 88 -11.30 -2.08 2.68
C ARG A 88 -11.62 -0.64 3.08
N TYR A 89 -12.81 -0.39 3.60
CA TYR A 89 -13.18 0.95 4.06
C TYR A 89 -12.23 1.43 5.16
N VAL A 90 -11.90 0.59 6.13
CA VAL A 90 -10.94 0.96 7.19
C VAL A 90 -9.55 1.23 6.59
N CYS A 91 -9.06 0.36 5.71
CA CYS A 91 -7.77 0.54 5.03
C CYS A 91 -7.68 1.87 4.27
N ASP A 92 -8.72 2.23 3.53
CA ASP A 92 -8.70 3.44 2.69
C ASP A 92 -8.79 4.76 3.48
N HIS A 93 -9.33 4.72 4.70
CA HIS A 93 -9.72 5.93 5.44
C HIS A 93 -9.00 6.11 6.78
N LEU A 94 -8.64 5.05 7.49
CA LEU A 94 -8.19 5.15 8.88
C LEU A 94 -6.92 6.01 9.03
N PHE A 95 -5.91 5.82 8.19
CA PHE A 95 -4.66 6.57 8.26
C PHE A 95 -4.87 8.10 8.13
N ARG A 96 -5.79 8.51 7.24
CA ARG A 96 -6.10 9.93 7.02
C ARG A 96 -6.75 10.62 8.23
N ASN A 97 -7.25 9.84 9.20
CA ASN A 97 -7.85 10.36 10.42
C ASN A 97 -6.84 10.51 11.58
N PHE A 98 -5.57 10.12 11.40
CA PHE A 98 -4.49 10.31 12.38
C PHE A 98 -3.69 11.61 12.17
N GLN A 99 -4.26 12.60 11.46
CA GLN A 99 -3.63 13.90 11.18
C GLN A 99 -3.58 14.81 12.42
#